data_AF-P0DKH2-F1
#
_entry.id   AF-P0DKH2-F1
#
_cell.length_a   1.000
_cell.length_b   1.000
_cell.length_c   1.000
_cell.angle_alpha   90.00
_cell.angle_beta   90.00
_cell.angle_gamma   90.00
#
_symmetry.space_group_name_H-M   'P 1'
#
loop_
_entity.id
_entity.type
_entity.pdbx_description
1 polymer ?
#
loop_
_entity_poly.entity_id
_entity_poly.type
_entity_poly.pdbx_seq_one_letter_code
_entity_poly.pdbx_strand_id
1 'polypeptide(L)'
;MPSMPEEPILTPTPDRFCMFPIQYPQIWEMYKKAEASFWTAEEVDLSQDNRDWENSLTNDERHFIKHVLAFFAASDGIVLENLSTRFMSDVQISEARAFYGFQIAIENIHSEMYSLLLDTYIKDNKERDHLFRAIETIPCDEKSRMGYEMDQRISKLR
;
A
#
# COMPACT_ATOMS: atom_id res chain seq x y z
N MET A 1 15.23 2.31 -35.76
CA MET A 1 14.46 2.99 -34.69
C MET A 1 15.42 3.90 -33.95
N PRO A 2 15.08 5.17 -33.66
CA PRO A 2 15.91 5.95 -32.73
C PRO A 2 15.93 5.22 -31.38
N SER A 3 17.13 4.99 -30.83
CA SER A 3 17.27 4.49 -29.46
C SER A 3 16.62 5.50 -28.52
N MET A 4 15.76 5.04 -27.61
CA MET A 4 15.25 5.92 -26.55
C MET A 4 16.45 6.49 -25.78
N PRO A 5 16.42 7.77 -25.37
CA PRO A 5 17.45 8.30 -24.49
C PRO A 5 17.56 7.41 -23.24
N GLU A 6 18.79 7.15 -22.82
CA GLU A 6 19.07 6.32 -21.65
C GLU A 6 18.48 7.02 -20.41
N GLU A 7 17.48 6.38 -19.79
CA GLU A 7 16.73 6.95 -18.67
C GLU A 7 17.59 6.88 -17.39
N PRO A 8 18.02 8.03 -16.81
CA PRO A 8 18.92 8.03 -15.66
C PRO A 8 18.33 7.31 -14.43
N ILE A 9 16.99 7.25 -14.35
CA ILE A 9 16.26 6.57 -13.28
C ILE A 9 16.46 5.05 -13.32
N LEU A 10 16.60 4.48 -14.52
CA LEU A 10 16.63 3.03 -14.76
C LEU A 10 18.04 2.49 -15.01
N THR A 11 19.00 3.39 -15.24
CA THR A 11 20.39 3.04 -15.59
C THR A 11 21.13 2.50 -14.35
N PRO A 12 21.64 1.27 -14.35
CA PRO A 12 22.33 0.69 -13.20
C PRO A 12 23.50 1.54 -12.72
N THR A 13 23.50 1.90 -11.43
CA THR A 13 24.60 2.65 -10.80
C THR A 13 25.32 1.74 -9.79
N PRO A 14 26.43 1.09 -10.18
CA PRO A 14 27.10 0.09 -9.32
C PRO A 14 27.68 0.70 -8.02
N ASP A 15 27.91 2.01 -7.98
CA ASP A 15 28.73 2.66 -6.95
C ASP A 15 27.92 3.43 -5.88
N ARG A 16 26.59 3.28 -5.82
CA ARG A 16 25.73 4.06 -4.89
C ARG A 16 25.10 3.25 -3.76
N PHE A 17 25.88 2.37 -3.13
CA PHE A 17 25.50 1.78 -1.83
C PHE A 17 25.62 2.77 -0.66
N CYS A 18 26.41 3.84 -0.83
CA CYS A 18 26.43 4.97 0.08
C CYS A 18 25.38 6.00 -0.34
N MET A 19 24.62 6.52 0.63
CA MET A 19 23.61 7.55 0.35
C MET A 19 24.26 8.88 -0.08
N PHE A 20 25.37 9.24 0.56
CA PHE A 20 26.09 10.48 0.30
C PHE A 20 27.21 10.31 -0.74
N PRO A 21 27.49 11.35 -1.56
CA PRO A 21 26.77 12.63 -1.62
C PRO A 21 25.37 12.51 -2.26
N ILE A 22 24.41 13.30 -1.76
CA ILE A 22 23.06 13.38 -2.34
C ILE A 22 23.17 13.99 -3.74
N GLN A 23 22.65 13.28 -4.74
CA GLN A 23 22.62 13.69 -6.15
C GLN A 23 21.27 14.30 -6.53
N TYR A 24 20.18 13.89 -5.87
CA TYR A 24 18.82 14.35 -6.16
C TYR A 24 18.16 14.98 -4.93
N PRO A 25 18.48 16.25 -4.59
CA PRO A 25 17.98 16.90 -3.38
C PRO A 25 16.45 16.95 -3.25
N GLN A 26 15.74 17.13 -4.37
CA GLN A 26 14.27 17.17 -4.36
C GLN A 26 13.65 15.81 -3.98
N ILE A 27 14.22 14.71 -4.47
CA ILE A 27 13.78 13.36 -4.12
C ILE A 27 14.13 13.06 -2.65
N TRP A 28 15.32 13.46 -2.23
CA TRP A 28 15.74 13.35 -0.83
C TRP A 28 14.81 14.12 0.11
N GLU A 29 14.37 15.32 -0.26
CA GLU A 29 13.40 16.11 0.50
C GLU A 29 12.06 15.38 0.64
N MET A 30 11.58 14.73 -0.42
CA MET A 30 10.37 13.89 -0.34
C MET A 30 10.55 12.73 0.63
N TYR A 31 11.71 12.06 0.61
CA TYR A 31 12.02 11.00 1.58
C TYR A 31 12.00 11.53 3.02
N LYS A 32 12.66 12.66 3.28
CA LYS A 32 12.66 13.27 4.62
C LYS A 32 11.27 13.74 5.06
N LYS A 33 10.41 14.18 4.14
CA LYS A 33 9.00 14.51 4.41
C LYS A 33 8.19 13.28 4.79
N ALA A 34 8.39 12.17 4.07
CA ALA A 34 7.75 10.89 4.41
C ALA A 34 8.22 10.39 5.78
N GLU A 35 9.54 10.40 6.03
CA GLU A 35 10.14 9.99 7.31
C GLU A 35 9.63 10.82 8.49
N ALA A 36 9.48 12.13 8.31
CA ALA A 36 8.92 13.03 9.33
C ALA A 36 7.43 12.79 9.63
N SER A 37 6.75 12.01 8.79
CA SER A 37 5.32 11.67 8.91
C SER A 37 5.11 10.23 9.40
N PHE A 38 6.16 9.59 9.94
CA PHE A 38 6.05 8.26 10.53
C PHE A 38 4.99 8.24 11.64
N TRP A 39 4.22 7.16 11.69
CA TRP A 39 3.23 6.86 12.71
C TRP A 39 3.11 5.34 12.86
N THR A 40 2.59 4.85 13.98
CA THR A 40 2.25 3.43 14.18
C THR A 40 0.76 3.21 14.41
N ALA A 41 0.27 2.01 14.11
CA ALA A 41 -1.16 1.67 14.28
C ALA A 41 -1.64 1.86 15.73
N GLU A 42 -0.75 1.68 16.72
CA GLU A 42 -1.05 1.88 18.14
C GLU A 42 -1.31 3.34 18.52
N GLU A 43 -0.92 4.31 17.68
CA GLU A 43 -1.23 5.73 17.92
C GLU A 43 -2.73 6.05 17.73
N VAL A 44 -3.49 5.14 17.12
CA VAL A 44 -4.92 5.30 16.86
C VAL A 44 -5.75 4.62 17.95
N ASP A 45 -6.43 5.42 18.79
CA ASP A 45 -7.34 4.92 19.83
C ASP A 45 -8.72 4.56 19.26
N LEU A 46 -9.02 3.27 19.19
CA LEU A 46 -10.30 2.73 18.71
C LEU A 46 -11.31 2.44 19.85
N SER A 47 -11.02 2.85 21.09
CA SER A 47 -11.82 2.48 22.26
C SER A 47 -13.27 3.00 22.21
N GLN A 48 -13.48 4.17 21.59
CA GLN A 48 -14.80 4.80 21.50
C GLN A 48 -15.57 4.37 20.24
N ASP A 49 -14.89 3.90 19.21
CA ASP A 49 -15.47 3.64 17.90
C ASP A 49 -16.57 2.58 17.92
N ASN A 50 -16.44 1.54 18.77
CA ASN A 50 -17.48 0.50 18.89
C ASN A 50 -18.84 1.11 19.25
N ARG A 51 -18.86 2.17 20.08
CA ARG A 51 -20.10 2.83 20.48
C ARG A 51 -20.75 3.52 19.28
N ASP A 52 -19.98 4.25 18.48
CA ASP A 52 -20.50 4.96 17.32
C ASP A 52 -20.89 3.99 16.20
N TRP A 53 -20.10 2.94 16.02
CA TRP A 53 -20.38 1.85 15.10
C TRP A 53 -21.75 1.21 15.37
N GLU A 54 -22.04 0.89 16.64
CA GLU A 54 -23.28 0.20 17.02
C GLU A 54 -24.48 1.15 17.14
N ASN A 55 -24.28 2.35 17.69
CA ASN A 55 -25.39 3.21 18.14
C ASN A 55 -25.63 4.46 17.28
N SER A 56 -24.62 4.92 16.53
CA SER A 56 -24.70 6.18 15.78
C SER A 56 -24.94 5.96 14.29
N LEU A 57 -24.37 4.89 13.72
CA LEU A 57 -24.48 4.60 12.29
C LEU A 57 -25.74 3.79 11.92
N THR A 58 -26.28 4.08 10.75
CA THR A 58 -27.29 3.27 10.07
C THR A 58 -26.69 1.99 9.49
N ASN A 59 -27.55 1.03 9.12
CA ASN A 59 -27.10 -0.18 8.43
C ASN A 59 -26.42 0.12 7.09
N ASP A 60 -26.91 1.12 6.36
CA ASP A 60 -26.37 1.50 5.04
C ASP A 60 -24.98 2.14 5.19
N GLU A 61 -24.79 3.01 6.19
CA GLU A 61 -23.48 3.60 6.49
C GLU A 61 -22.47 2.54 6.94
N ARG A 62 -22.86 1.61 7.83
CA ARG A 62 -22.01 0.48 8.20
C ARG A 62 -21.65 -0.37 7.00
N HIS A 63 -22.62 -0.70 6.16
CA HIS A 63 -22.40 -1.49 4.95
C HIS A 63 -21.37 -0.80 4.03
N PHE A 64 -21.52 0.50 3.79
CA PHE A 64 -20.59 1.28 2.99
C PHE A 64 -19.17 1.27 3.60
N ILE A 65 -19.03 1.59 4.89
CA ILE A 65 -17.73 1.65 5.56
C ILE A 65 -17.02 0.27 5.53
N LYS A 66 -17.74 -0.84 5.81
CA LYS A 66 -17.16 -2.19 5.73
C LYS A 66 -16.54 -2.48 4.37
N HIS A 67 -17.23 -2.12 3.29
CA HIS A 67 -16.75 -2.38 1.92
C HIS A 67 -15.58 -1.46 1.54
N VAL A 68 -15.58 -0.21 2.00
CA VAL A 68 -14.44 0.71 1.82
C VAL A 68 -13.20 0.20 2.54
N LEU A 69 -13.33 -0.24 3.80
CA LEU A 69 -12.23 -0.82 4.56
C LEU A 69 -11.70 -2.10 3.91
N ALA A 70 -12.60 -2.97 3.44
CA ALA A 70 -12.23 -4.20 2.75
C ALA A 70 -11.48 -3.93 1.43
N PHE A 71 -11.88 -2.90 0.68
CA PHE A 71 -11.18 -2.47 -0.53
C PHE A 71 -9.77 -1.95 -0.23
N PHE A 72 -9.61 -1.09 0.79
CA PHE A 72 -8.30 -0.53 1.14
C PHE A 72 -7.35 -1.59 1.70
N ALA A 73 -7.83 -2.44 2.62
CA ALA A 73 -7.04 -3.53 3.19
C ALA A 73 -6.42 -4.44 2.11
N ALA A 74 -7.15 -4.65 1.01
CA ALA A 74 -6.67 -5.47 -0.09
C ALA A 74 -5.79 -4.68 -1.10
N SER A 75 -6.06 -3.38 -1.27
CA SER A 75 -5.33 -2.51 -2.19
C SER A 75 -3.89 -2.27 -1.75
N ASP A 76 -3.64 -2.11 -0.45
CA ASP A 76 -2.28 -1.88 0.08
C ASP A 76 -1.36 -3.06 -0.22
N GLY A 77 -1.89 -4.30 -0.17
CA GLY A 77 -1.15 -5.50 -0.57
C GLY A 77 -0.71 -5.47 -2.04
N ILE A 78 -1.57 -5.00 -2.95
CA ILE A 78 -1.25 -4.86 -4.38
C ILE A 78 -0.18 -3.78 -4.59
N VAL A 79 -0.30 -2.65 -3.88
CA VAL A 79 0.70 -1.57 -3.94
C VAL A 79 2.05 -2.06 -3.43
N LEU A 80 2.06 -2.76 -2.30
CA LEU A 80 3.26 -3.36 -1.70
C LEU A 80 3.97 -4.32 -2.67
N GLU A 81 3.22 -5.18 -3.36
CA GLU A 81 3.75 -6.11 -4.35
C GLU A 81 4.40 -5.39 -5.53
N ASN A 82 3.74 -4.36 -6.08
CA ASN A 82 4.34 -3.57 -7.17
C ASN A 82 5.58 -2.78 -6.71
N LEU A 83 5.54 -2.16 -5.53
CA LEU A 83 6.69 -1.42 -4.99
C LEU A 83 7.91 -2.33 -4.81
N SER A 84 7.70 -3.49 -4.18
CA SER A 84 8.77 -4.43 -3.83
C SER A 84 9.33 -5.19 -5.04
N THR A 85 8.47 -5.64 -5.96
CA THR A 85 8.88 -6.53 -7.07
C THR A 85 9.27 -5.80 -8.35
N ARG A 86 8.80 -4.56 -8.53
CA ARG A 86 9.04 -3.72 -9.71
C ARG A 86 9.84 -2.48 -9.33
N PHE A 87 9.24 -1.52 -8.63
CA PHE A 87 9.86 -0.19 -8.51
C PHE A 87 11.19 -0.19 -7.77
N MET A 88 11.31 -0.97 -6.68
CA MET A 88 12.57 -1.14 -5.97
C MET A 88 13.67 -1.81 -6.82
N SER A 89 13.27 -2.68 -7.74
CA SER A 89 14.18 -3.37 -8.67
C SER A 89 14.60 -2.45 -9.83
N ASP A 90 13.63 -1.76 -10.42
CA ASP A 90 13.79 -0.99 -11.66
C ASP A 90 14.50 0.35 -11.39
N VAL A 91 14.12 1.08 -10.34
CA VAL A 91 14.69 2.39 -10.01
C VAL A 91 16.06 2.24 -9.38
N GLN A 92 17.07 2.93 -9.95
CA GLN A 92 18.47 2.84 -9.53
C GLN A 92 18.93 4.03 -8.66
N ILE A 93 18.16 5.11 -8.61
CA ILE A 93 18.45 6.30 -7.81
C ILE A 93 18.32 5.97 -6.31
N SER A 94 19.40 6.10 -5.55
CA SER A 94 19.45 5.76 -4.12
C SER A 94 18.45 6.56 -3.28
N GLU A 95 18.25 7.84 -3.57
CA GLU A 95 17.26 8.70 -2.88
C GLU A 95 15.81 8.23 -3.13
N ALA A 96 15.51 7.77 -4.34
CA ALA A 96 14.19 7.23 -4.69
C ALA A 96 13.97 5.86 -4.05
N ARG A 97 15.01 5.02 -4.00
CA ARG A 97 14.96 3.74 -3.25
C ARG A 97 14.75 3.95 -1.76
N ALA A 98 15.35 5.01 -1.17
CA ALA A 98 15.08 5.37 0.22
C ALA A 98 13.60 5.76 0.41
N PHE A 99 13.05 6.56 -0.49
CA PHE A 99 11.62 6.90 -0.49
C PHE A 99 10.74 5.66 -0.59
N TYR A 100 10.96 4.79 -1.59
CA TYR A 100 10.16 3.58 -1.77
C TYR A 100 10.31 2.57 -0.64
N GLY A 101 11.50 2.45 -0.04
CA GLY A 101 11.70 1.62 1.14
C GLY A 101 10.86 2.10 2.33
N PHE A 102 10.76 3.42 2.51
CA PHE A 102 9.90 4.01 3.53
C PHE A 102 8.41 3.87 3.19
N GLN A 103 8.04 4.05 1.91
CA GLN A 103 6.68 3.83 1.44
C GLN A 103 6.23 2.40 1.72
N ILE A 104 7.05 1.38 1.41
CA ILE A 104 6.79 -0.03 1.72
C ILE A 104 6.53 -0.22 3.22
N ALA A 105 7.29 0.43 4.10
CA ALA A 105 7.06 0.34 5.54
C ALA A 105 5.69 0.93 5.94
N ILE A 106 5.35 2.10 5.39
CA ILE A 106 4.06 2.76 5.65
C ILE A 106 2.87 1.96 5.08
N GLU A 107 2.98 1.35 3.91
CA GLU A 107 1.90 0.50 3.36
C GLU A 107 1.64 -0.73 4.23
N ASN A 108 2.65 -1.29 4.91
CA ASN A 108 2.43 -2.35 5.89
C ASN A 108 1.66 -1.84 7.12
N ILE A 109 1.96 -0.63 7.58
CA ILE A 109 1.24 0.01 8.70
C ILE A 109 -0.21 0.33 8.29
N HIS A 110 -0.44 0.77 7.05
CA HIS A 110 -1.78 0.93 6.50
C HIS A 110 -2.57 -0.40 6.50
N SER A 111 -1.94 -1.47 5.99
CA SER A 111 -2.55 -2.80 5.96
C SER A 111 -2.90 -3.31 7.37
N GLU A 112 -2.04 -3.06 8.36
CA GLU A 112 -2.31 -3.36 9.77
C GLU A 112 -3.49 -2.55 10.30
N MET A 113 -3.49 -1.23 10.10
CA MET A 113 -4.54 -0.32 10.56
C MET A 113 -5.91 -0.72 10.02
N TYR A 114 -6.02 -0.98 8.71
CA TYR A 114 -7.30 -1.42 8.12
C TYR A 114 -7.75 -2.79 8.64
N SER A 115 -6.81 -3.70 8.91
CA SER A 115 -7.12 -5.00 9.51
C SER A 115 -7.64 -4.85 10.95
N LEU A 116 -7.03 -3.96 11.74
CA LEU A 116 -7.49 -3.63 13.10
C LEU A 116 -8.88 -2.98 13.09
N LEU A 117 -9.17 -2.09 12.13
CA LEU A 117 -10.50 -1.49 11.97
C LEU A 117 -11.55 -2.55 11.64
N LEU A 118 -11.26 -3.45 10.70
CA LEU A 118 -12.16 -4.56 10.36
C LEU A 118 -12.39 -5.48 11.55
N ASP A 119 -11.34 -5.87 12.29
CA ASP A 119 -11.45 -6.70 13.50
C ASP A 119 -12.24 -6.01 14.62
N THR A 120 -12.04 -4.70 14.77
CA THR A 120 -12.76 -3.88 15.75
C THR A 120 -14.25 -3.82 15.41
N TYR A 121 -14.61 -3.53 14.17
CA TYR A 121 -16.01 -3.26 13.79
C TYR A 121 -16.83 -4.51 13.46
N ILE A 122 -16.20 -5.59 12.98
CA ILE A 122 -16.90 -6.79 12.50
C ILE A 122 -16.65 -7.95 13.46
N LYS A 123 -17.61 -8.16 14.36
CA LYS A 123 -17.56 -9.26 15.35
C LYS A 123 -17.89 -10.64 14.76
N ASP A 124 -18.60 -10.69 13.64
CA ASP A 124 -18.88 -11.96 12.96
C ASP A 124 -17.66 -12.42 12.15
N ASN A 125 -17.05 -13.51 12.58
CA ASN A 125 -15.85 -14.06 11.94
C ASN A 125 -16.08 -14.39 10.45
N LYS A 126 -17.28 -14.84 10.06
CA LYS A 126 -17.56 -15.21 8.66
C LYS A 126 -17.62 -13.98 7.77
N GLU A 127 -18.29 -12.93 8.21
CA GLU A 127 -18.32 -11.63 7.51
C GLU A 127 -16.92 -11.03 7.42
N ARG A 128 -16.16 -11.07 8.51
CA ARG A 128 -14.77 -10.59 8.52
C ARG A 128 -13.89 -11.35 7.52
N ASP A 129 -13.95 -12.68 7.52
CA ASP A 129 -13.20 -13.54 6.57
C ASP A 129 -13.65 -13.33 5.12
N HIS A 130 -14.92 -12.95 4.90
CA HIS A 130 -15.42 -12.58 3.58
C HIS A 130 -14.85 -11.25 3.11
N LEU A 131 -14.75 -10.25 4.00
CA LEU A 131 -14.24 -8.92 3.70
C LEU A 131 -12.71 -8.91 3.52
N PHE A 132 -11.96 -9.69 4.29
CA PHE A 132 -10.51 -9.86 4.05
C PHE A 132 -10.18 -10.49 2.70
N ARG A 133 -11.15 -11.20 2.10
CA ARG A 133 -11.03 -11.78 0.75
C ARG A 133 -11.69 -10.91 -0.31
N ALA A 134 -11.86 -9.62 -0.07
CA ALA A 134 -12.56 -8.67 -0.96
C ALA A 134 -12.14 -8.75 -2.43
N ILE A 135 -10.85 -8.98 -2.72
CA ILE A 135 -10.36 -9.14 -4.10
C ILE A 135 -11.08 -10.29 -4.83
N GLU A 136 -11.40 -11.37 -4.11
CA GLU A 136 -12.08 -12.55 -4.66
C GLU A 136 -13.61 -12.47 -4.49
N THR A 137 -14.08 -11.79 -3.44
CA THR A 137 -15.48 -11.87 -2.99
C THR A 137 -16.33 -10.67 -3.39
N ILE A 138 -15.73 -9.49 -3.55
CA ILE A 138 -16.45 -8.26 -3.89
C ILE A 138 -16.22 -7.98 -5.38
N PRO A 139 -17.28 -7.94 -6.21
CA PRO A 139 -17.16 -7.56 -7.61
C PRO A 139 -16.72 -6.09 -7.71
N CYS A 140 -15.42 -5.85 -7.76
CA CYS A 140 -14.83 -4.56 -8.10
C CYS A 140 -14.74 -4.42 -9.63
N ASP A 141 -14.79 -3.19 -10.13
CA ASP A 141 -14.72 -2.90 -11.56
C ASP A 141 -13.56 -3.65 -12.24
N GLU A 142 -13.81 -4.17 -13.44
CA GLU A 142 -12.87 -5.00 -14.22
C GLU A 142 -11.45 -4.41 -14.31
N LYS A 143 -11.31 -3.09 -14.19
CA LYS A 143 -10.02 -2.38 -14.19
C LYS A 143 -9.15 -2.70 -12.98
N SER A 144 -9.72 -2.74 -11.78
CA SER A 144 -8.99 -3.09 -10.55
C SER A 144 -8.57 -4.55 -10.60
N ARG A 145 -9.45 -5.41 -11.12
CA ARG A 145 -9.18 -6.82 -11.32
C ARG A 145 -8.11 -7.08 -12.39
N MET A 146 -8.06 -6.27 -13.45
CA MET A 146 -7.01 -6.35 -14.48
C MET A 146 -5.61 -6.11 -13.89
N GLY A 147 -5.48 -5.23 -12.89
CA GLY A 147 -4.23 -5.05 -12.14
C GLY A 147 -3.79 -6.33 -11.43
N TYR A 148 -4.71 -6.97 -10.70
CA TYR A 148 -4.47 -8.24 -10.03
C TYR A 148 -4.15 -9.40 -11.01
N GLU A 149 -4.88 -9.50 -12.13
CA GLU A 149 -4.62 -10.52 -13.14
C GLU A 149 -3.28 -10.32 -13.87
N MET A 150 -2.88 -9.06 -14.08
CA MET A 150 -1.57 -8.73 -14.64
C MET A 150 -0.44 -9.13 -13.70
N ASP A 151 -0.61 -8.91 -12.40
CA ASP A 151 0.35 -9.33 -11.37
C ASP A 151 0.48 -10.87 -11.28
N GLN A 152 -0.64 -11.59 -11.23
CA GLN A 152 -0.67 -13.06 -11.30
C GLN A 152 0.01 -13.65 -12.56
N ARG A 153 0.03 -12.90 -13.68
CA ARG A 153 0.76 -13.32 -14.89
C ARG A 153 2.25 -13.05 -14.77
N ILE A 154 2.65 -11.95 -14.14
CA ILE A 154 4.07 -11.61 -13.92
C ILE A 154 4.72 -12.61 -12.96
N SER A 155 4.03 -13.01 -11.90
CA SER A 155 4.56 -14.00 -10.95
C SER A 155 4.77 -15.39 -11.57
N LYS A 156 3.98 -15.77 -12.58
CA LYS A 156 4.14 -17.03 -13.36
C LYS A 156 5.23 -16.98 -14.44
N LEU A 157 5.79 -15.81 -14.72
CA LEU A 157 6.87 -15.63 -15.71
C LEU A 157 8.28 -15.62 -15.07
N ARG A 158 8.36 -15.79 -13.74
CA ARG A 158 9.60 -16.03 -12.99
C ARG A 158 9.73 -17.51 -12.63
#